data_AF-A0A920DMT4-F1
#
_entry.id   AF-A0A920DMT4-F1
#
_cell.length_a   1.000
_cell.length_b   1.000
_cell.length_c   1.000
_cell.angle_alpha   90.00
_cell.angle_beta   90.00
_cell.angle_gamma   90.00
#
_symmetry.space_group_name_H-M   'P 1'
#
loop_
_entity.id
_entity.type
_entity.pdbx_description
1 polymer ?
#
loop_
_entity_poly.entity_id
_entity_poly.type
_entity_poly.pdbx_seq_one_letter_code
_entity_poly.pdbx_strand_id
1 'polypeptide(L)'
;MNSGNVIVKSFTLIEGMTVFDIKNLFNSLDLANNCINLECLKKDLGFSEGILYPDTYFYSSEDSLAEILINAELRMARLLMKFGLTRMRII
;
A
#
# COMPACT_ATOMS: atom_id res chain seq x y z
N MET A 1 -7.94 -3.71 35.29
CA MET A 1 -8.23 -3.88 33.86
C MET A 1 -7.75 -2.60 33.18
N ASN A 2 -6.61 -2.62 32.50
CA ASN A 2 -6.18 -1.47 31.69
C ASN A 2 -6.99 -1.51 30.41
N SER A 3 -8.00 -0.64 30.30
CA SER A 3 -8.69 -0.39 29.04
C SER A 3 -7.68 0.27 28.09
N GLY A 4 -6.96 -0.53 27.31
CA GLY A 4 -6.06 -0.05 26.27
C GLY A 4 -6.89 0.68 25.22
N ASN A 5 -6.77 2.00 25.19
CA ASN A 5 -7.49 2.83 24.22
C ASN A 5 -6.74 2.75 22.89
N VAL A 6 -7.13 1.82 22.01
CA VAL A 6 -6.54 1.68 20.67
C VAL A 6 -7.11 2.79 19.78
N ILE A 7 -6.27 3.76 19.42
CA ILE A 7 -6.66 4.82 18.48
C ILE A 7 -6.49 4.27 17.06
N VAL A 8 -7.61 4.08 16.36
CA VAL A 8 -7.62 3.69 14.95
C VAL A 8 -7.62 4.95 14.09
N LYS A 9 -6.62 5.06 13.22
CA LYS A 9 -6.47 6.09 12.19
C LYS A 9 -6.72 5.48 10.81
N SER A 10 -6.81 6.33 9.78
CA SER A 10 -6.94 5.87 8.41
C SER A 10 -6.20 6.77 7.44
N PHE A 11 -5.82 6.20 6.29
CA PHE A 11 -5.35 6.95 5.14
C PHE A 11 -5.99 6.37 3.87
N THR A 12 -6.09 7.17 2.82
CA THR A 12 -6.73 6.74 1.56
C THR A 12 -5.71 6.81 0.43
N LEU A 13 -5.60 5.72 -0.32
CA LEU A 13 -4.95 5.69 -1.62
C LEU A 13 -6.01 5.93 -2.69
N ILE A 14 -5.97 7.11 -3.30
CA ILE A 14 -6.92 7.49 -4.35
C ILE A 14 -6.41 6.95 -5.70
N GLU A 15 -7.34 6.57 -6.56
CA GLU A 15 -7.04 6.20 -7.95
C GLU A 15 -6.24 7.31 -8.66
N GLY A 16 -5.23 6.92 -9.42
CA GLY A 16 -4.38 7.85 -10.18
C GLY A 16 -3.27 8.54 -9.37
N MET A 17 -3.13 8.26 -8.08
CA MET A 17 -1.97 8.71 -7.31
C MET A 17 -0.66 8.15 -7.89
N THR A 18 0.36 9.00 -7.96
CA THR A 18 1.71 8.59 -8.34
C THR A 18 2.49 8.05 -7.14
N VAL A 19 3.59 7.35 -7.39
CA VAL A 19 4.55 6.96 -6.32
C VAL A 19 5.03 8.17 -5.52
N PHE A 20 5.14 9.35 -6.15
CA PHE A 20 5.52 10.57 -5.44
C PHE A 20 4.45 11.01 -4.43
N ASP A 21 3.18 11.00 -4.85
CA ASP A 21 2.06 11.35 -3.97
C ASP A 21 1.95 10.38 -2.79
N ILE A 22 2.13 9.08 -3.06
CA ILE A 22 2.11 8.01 -2.07
C ILE A 22 3.23 8.22 -1.03
N LYS A 23 4.45 8.54 -1.47
CA LYS A 23 5.58 8.82 -0.56
C LYS A 23 5.29 10.03 0.33
N ASN A 24 4.73 11.10 -0.22
CA ASN A 24 4.37 12.28 0.55
C ASN A 24 3.28 11.99 1.58
N LEU A 25 2.27 11.20 1.18
CA LEU A 25 1.22 10.74 2.11
C LEU A 25 1.83 10.00 3.28
N PHE A 26 2.72 9.04 3.05
CA PHE A 26 3.31 8.23 4.13
C PHE A 26 4.25 9.00 5.04
N ASN A 27 4.95 10.01 4.52
CA ASN A 27 5.74 10.92 5.36
C ASN A 27 4.87 11.77 6.31
N SER A 28 3.57 11.91 6.02
CA SER A 28 2.62 12.62 6.88
C SER A 28 1.90 11.73 7.89
N LEU A 29 2.02 10.40 7.77
CA LEU A 29 1.37 9.46 8.68
C LEU A 29 2.18 9.34 9.98
N ASP A 30 1.47 9.37 11.09
CA ASP A 30 2.02 9.01 12.40
C ASP A 30 2.06 7.47 12.53
N LEU A 31 2.90 6.85 11.70
CA LEU A 31 3.14 5.41 11.61
C LEU A 31 4.63 5.16 11.33
N ALA A 32 5.19 4.09 11.88
CA ALA A 32 6.57 3.73 11.61
C ALA A 32 6.75 3.45 10.09
N ASN A 33 7.49 4.31 9.40
CA ASN A 33 7.79 4.13 7.98
C ASN A 33 8.89 3.07 7.78
N ASN A 34 8.52 1.81 7.99
CA ASN A 34 9.37 0.64 7.78
C ASN A 34 9.40 0.18 6.30
N CYS A 35 8.87 0.98 5.38
CA CYS A 35 8.89 0.75 3.94
C CYS A 35 9.44 1.97 3.20
N ILE A 36 10.65 2.38 3.58
CA ILE A 36 11.34 3.53 2.97
C ILE A 36 11.40 3.32 1.46
N ASN A 37 11.08 4.36 0.70
CA ASN A 37 11.09 4.35 -0.77
C ASN A 37 10.28 3.22 -1.43
N LEU A 38 9.30 2.64 -0.73
CA LEU A 38 8.51 1.50 -1.20
C LEU A 38 9.35 0.23 -1.47
N GLU A 39 10.48 0.07 -0.77
CA GLU A 39 11.39 -1.07 -0.94
C GLU A 39 10.81 -2.40 -0.44
N CYS A 40 9.78 -2.35 0.41
CA CYS A 40 9.10 -3.55 0.91
C CYS A 40 8.21 -4.23 -0.15
N LEU A 41 7.91 -3.55 -1.26
CA LEU A 41 7.06 -4.07 -2.34
C LEU A 41 7.85 -5.00 -3.25
N LYS A 42 7.25 -6.12 -3.67
CA LYS A 42 7.94 -7.13 -4.48
C LYS A 42 8.17 -6.68 -5.91
N LYS A 43 7.33 -5.77 -6.45
CA LYS A 43 7.43 -5.24 -7.82
C LYS A 43 7.37 -6.34 -8.90
N ASP A 44 6.76 -7.48 -8.57
CA ASP A 44 6.66 -8.67 -9.45
C ASP A 44 5.81 -8.42 -10.71
N LEU A 45 5.08 -7.31 -10.76
CA LEU A 45 4.22 -6.92 -11.88
C LEU A 45 4.99 -6.29 -13.06
N GLY A 46 6.29 -6.00 -12.91
CA GLY A 46 7.12 -5.43 -13.99
C GLY A 46 6.93 -3.93 -14.22
N PHE A 47 6.16 -3.25 -13.37
CA PHE A 47 5.98 -1.81 -13.35
C PHE A 47 6.00 -1.30 -11.90
N SER A 48 6.32 -0.02 -11.72
CA SER A 48 6.44 0.62 -10.40
C SER A 48 5.22 1.42 -9.97
N GLU A 49 4.34 1.77 -10.92
CA GLU A 49 3.14 2.60 -10.72
C GLU A 49 1.88 1.75 -10.81
N GLY A 50 0.83 2.10 -10.06
CA GLY A 50 -0.43 1.32 -10.08
C GLY A 50 -0.32 -0.10 -9.50
N ILE A 51 0.71 -0.37 -8.69
CA ILE A 51 0.90 -1.65 -8.02
C ILE A 51 0.11 -1.78 -6.71
N LEU A 52 -0.34 -0.66 -6.12
CA LEU A 52 -1.12 -0.66 -4.89
C LEU A 52 -2.61 -0.52 -5.20
N TYR A 53 -3.43 -1.30 -4.50
CA TYR A 53 -4.88 -1.22 -4.67
C TYR A 53 -5.43 0.09 -4.05
N PRO A 54 -6.21 0.90 -4.77
CA PRO A 54 -6.79 2.13 -4.25
C PRO A 54 -7.95 1.79 -3.28
N ASP A 55 -7.81 2.21 -2.02
CA ASP A 55 -8.81 2.01 -0.96
C ASP A 55 -8.47 2.90 0.24
N THR A 56 -9.36 2.93 1.23
CA THR A 56 -9.09 3.46 2.56
C THR A 56 -8.55 2.34 3.47
N TYR A 57 -7.36 2.56 4.02
CA TYR A 57 -6.68 1.65 4.92
C TYR A 57 -6.77 2.16 6.35
N PHE A 58 -7.12 1.27 7.27
CA PHE A 58 -7.24 1.55 8.70
C PHE A 58 -6.03 0.96 9.43
N TYR A 59 -5.49 1.72 10.40
CA TYR A 59 -4.29 1.33 11.13
C TYR A 59 -4.26 1.92 12.54
N SER A 60 -3.46 1.33 13.40
CA SER A 60 -3.14 1.75 14.76
C SER A 60 -1.64 2.03 14.88
N SER A 61 -1.17 2.61 15.99
CA SER A 61 0.26 2.94 16.19
C SER A 61 1.19 1.73 16.13
N GLU A 62 0.67 0.54 16.45
CA GLU A 62 1.43 -0.71 16.48
C GLU A 62 1.50 -1.40 15.12
N ASP A 63 0.73 -0.93 14.14
CA ASP A 63 0.66 -1.56 12.83
C ASP A 63 1.86 -1.21 11.95
N SER A 64 2.23 -2.16 11.08
CA SER A 64 3.34 -2.05 10.14
C SER A 64 2.87 -1.45 8.82
N LEU A 65 3.42 -0.30 8.41
CA LEU A 65 3.13 0.28 7.10
C LEU A 65 3.46 -0.72 5.97
N ALA A 66 4.61 -1.39 6.06
CA ALA A 66 5.03 -2.40 5.08
C ALA A 66 3.99 -3.51 4.91
N GLU A 67 3.37 -3.98 5.99
CA GLU A 67 2.36 -5.05 5.93
C GLU A 67 1.08 -4.57 5.22
N ILE A 68 0.63 -3.35 5.52
CA ILE A 68 -0.51 -2.73 4.85
C ILE A 68 -0.24 -2.63 3.34
N LEU A 69 0.96 -2.19 2.95
CA LEU A 69 1.33 -2.00 1.55
C LEU A 69 1.51 -3.33 0.79
N ILE A 70 2.07 -4.35 1.43
CA ILE A 70 2.16 -5.70 0.85
C ILE A 70 0.76 -6.26 0.61
N ASN A 71 -0.16 -6.06 1.56
CA ASN A 71 -1.55 -6.49 1.40
C ASN A 71 -2.26 -5.74 0.26
N ALA A 72 -2.00 -4.44 0.11
CA ALA A 72 -2.47 -3.64 -1.01
C ALA A 72 -1.92 -4.13 -2.36
N GLU A 73 -0.62 -4.46 -2.43
CA GLU A 73 0.03 -5.03 -3.63
C GLU A 73 -0.58 -6.39 -4.01
N LEU A 74 -0.76 -7.28 -3.02
CA LEU A 74 -1.36 -8.59 -3.25
C LEU A 74 -2.81 -8.48 -3.75
N ARG A 75 -3.59 -7.54 -3.22
CA ARG A 75 -4.96 -7.29 -3.67
C ARG A 75 -4.99 -6.80 -5.12
N MET A 76 -4.10 -5.87 -5.46
CA MET A 76 -3.98 -5.37 -6.82
C MET A 76 -3.55 -6.48 -7.79
N ALA A 77 -2.53 -7.25 -7.44
CA ALA A 77 -2.06 -8.38 -8.24
C ALA A 77 -3.17 -9.43 -8.47
N ARG A 78 -3.96 -9.77 -7.44
CA ARG A 78 -5.13 -10.66 -7.60
C ARG A 78 -6.16 -10.10 -8.56
N LEU A 79 -6.44 -8.80 -8.48
CA LEU A 79 -7.38 -8.14 -9.37
C LEU A 79 -6.88 -8.17 -10.82
N LEU A 80 -5.62 -7.83 -11.06
CA LEU A 80 -5.00 -7.90 -12.39
C LEU A 80 -5.01 -9.32 -12.96
N MET A 81 -4.71 -10.34 -12.13
CA MET A 81 -4.80 -11.74 -12.54
C MET A 81 -6.22 -12.14 -12.92
N LYS A 82 -7.22 -11.69 -12.14
CA LYS A 82 -8.65 -11.94 -12.44
C LYS A 82 -9.06 -11.36 -13.80
N PHE A 83 -8.48 -10.22 -14.20
CA PHE A 83 -8.74 -9.59 -15.49
C PHE A 83 -7.77 -10.02 -16.60
N GLY A 84 -6.82 -10.94 -16.34
CA GLY A 84 -5.84 -11.40 -17.32
C GLY A 84 -4.76 -10.38 -17.70
N LEU A 85 -4.57 -9.33 -16.89
CA LEU A 85 -3.71 -8.18 -17.18
C LEU A 85 -2.23 -8.38 -16.78
N THR A 86 -1.86 -9.55 -16.23
CA THR A 86 -0.48 -9.85 -15.80
C THR A 86 0.44 -10.36 -16.93
N ARG A 87 -0.05 -10.44 -18.18
CA ARG A 87 0.69 -10.98 -19.33
C ARG A 87 1.02 -9.98 -20.43
N MET A 88 1.06 -8.68 -20.14
CA MET A 88 1.52 -7.70 -21.12
C MET A 88 3.05 -7.59 -21.07
N ARG A 89 3.74 -8.56 -21.70
CA ARG A 89 5.14 -8.36 -22.10
C ARG A 89 5.14 -7.23 -23.12
N ILE A 90 5.54 -6.04 -22.71
CA ILE A 90 5.90 -4.97 -23.65
C ILE A 90 7.16 -5.48 -24.36
N ILE A 91 6.98 -5.87 -25.63
CA ILE A 91 8.04 -6.23 -26.57
C ILE A 91 8.55 -4.95 -27.21
#